data_AF-A0A4S2SHU8-F1
#
_entry.id   AF-A0A4S2SHU8-F1
#
_cell.length_a   1.000
_cell.length_b   1.000
_cell.length_c   1.000
_cell.angle_alpha   90.00
_cell.angle_beta   90.00
_cell.angle_gamma   90.00
#
_symmetry.space_group_name_H-M   'P 1'
#
loop_
_entity.id
_entity.type
_entity.pdbx_description
1 polymer ?
#
loop_
_entity_poly.entity_id
_entity_poly.type
_entity_poly.pdbx_seq_one_letter_code
_entity_poly.pdbx_strand_id
1 'polypeptide(L)' 'MKLSPSQVALLHFFKSSYSGNDQSQCVGVAPLASVGLDGVAVQDTKLEGGPVITLAPTAFRTFVGYAVRGCVR' A
#
# COMPACT_ATOMS: atom_id res chain seq x y z
N MET A 1 9.18 8.62 -4.83
CA MET A 1 9.78 7.95 -6.01
C MET A 1 8.67 7.55 -6.96
N LYS A 2 8.87 7.53 -8.27
CA LYS A 2 7.84 7.07 -9.22
C LYS A 2 8.27 5.73 -9.81
N LEU A 3 7.43 4.71 -9.66
CA LEU A 3 7.65 3.39 -10.26
C LEU A 3 7.21 3.41 -11.72
N SER A 4 7.89 2.66 -12.57
CA SER A 4 7.39 2.32 -13.90
C SER A 4 6.27 1.26 -13.81
N PRO A 5 5.42 1.13 -14.85
CA PRO A 5 4.41 0.07 -14.90
C PRO A 5 5.00 -1.33 -14.77
N SER A 6 6.17 -1.58 -15.36
CA SER A 6 6.86 -2.88 -15.28
C SER A 6 7.37 -3.18 -13.86
N GLN A 7 7.79 -2.18 -13.10
CA GLN A 7 8.16 -2.35 -11.70
C GLN A 7 6.94 -2.68 -10.84
N VAL A 8 5.81 -1.99 -11.08
CA VAL A 8 4.55 -2.26 -10.37
C VAL A 8 4.07 -3.69 -10.61
N ALA A 9 4.19 -4.19 -11.84
CA ALA A 9 3.77 -5.55 -12.20
C ALA A 9 4.57 -6.65 -11.49
N LEU A 10 5.79 -6.35 -11.00
CA LEU A 10 6.62 -7.29 -10.26
C LEU A 10 6.35 -7.27 -8.75
N LEU A 11 5.55 -6.33 -8.26
CA LEU A 11 5.22 -6.23 -6.85
C LEU A 11 4.19 -7.28 -6.44
N HIS A 12 4.51 -8.00 -5.37
CA HIS A 12 3.57 -8.93 -4.74
C HIS A 12 2.68 -8.17 -3.75
N PHE A 13 1.55 -7.67 -4.23
CA PHE A 13 0.53 -7.06 -3.39
C PHE A 13 -0.22 -8.10 -2.58
N PHE A 14 -0.39 -7.83 -1.28
CA PHE A 14 -1.31 -8.56 -0.43
C PHE A 14 -2.38 -7.62 0.12
N LYS A 15 -3.58 -8.17 0.29
CA LYS A 15 -4.71 -7.46 0.89
C LYS A 15 -4.44 -7.29 2.39
N SER A 16 -4.66 -6.09 2.92
CA SER A 16 -4.54 -5.83 4.36
C SER A 16 -5.54 -6.67 5.17
N SER A 17 -5.12 -7.21 6.31
CA SER A 17 -5.97 -8.00 7.23
C SER A 17 -7.12 -7.19 7.86
N TYR A 18 -7.08 -5.86 7.80
CA TYR A 18 -8.16 -4.97 8.24
C TYR A 18 -9.24 -4.75 7.17
N SER A 19 -9.05 -5.33 5.99
CA SER A 19 -10.00 -5.28 4.88
C SER A 19 -11.06 -6.37 5.06
N GLY A 20 -12.02 -6.14 5.96
CA GLY A 20 -13.10 -7.07 6.30
C GLY A 20 -13.95 -7.54 5.10
N ASN A 21 -14.85 -8.50 5.34
CA ASN A 21 -15.59 -9.21 4.28
C ASN A 21 -16.61 -8.32 3.53
N ASP A 22 -16.98 -7.17 4.09
CA ASP A 22 -18.01 -6.26 3.55
C ASP A 22 -17.55 -5.39 2.35
N GLN A 23 -16.53 -5.81 1.60
CA GLN A 23 -16.03 -5.12 0.39
C GLN A 23 -15.69 -3.62 0.59
N SER A 24 -15.65 -3.13 1.83
CA SER A 24 -15.67 -1.70 2.11
C SER A 24 -14.28 -1.11 2.27
N GLN A 25 -13.28 -1.93 2.56
CA GLN A 25 -11.89 -1.53 2.73
C GLN A 25 -11.03 -2.41 1.83
N CYS A 26 -10.32 -1.82 0.86
CA CYS A 26 -9.62 -2.54 -0.20
C CYS A 26 -8.21 -1.96 -0.38
N VAL A 27 -7.36 -2.14 0.64
CA VAL A 27 -5.98 -1.65 0.58
C VAL A 27 -5.05 -2.81 0.29
N GLY A 28 -4.31 -2.71 -0.82
CA GLY A 28 -3.21 -3.58 -1.18
C GLY A 28 -1.89 -2.96 -0.78
N VAL A 29 -1.00 -3.76 -0.20
CA VAL A 29 0.33 -3.31 0.23
C VAL A 29 1.39 -4.25 -0.34
N ALA A 30 2.52 -3.70 -0.77
CA ALA A 30 3.69 -4.48 -1.20
C ALA A 30 5.00 -3.80 -0.76
N PRO A 31 5.96 -4.53 -0.17
CA PRO A 31 7.33 -4.05 0.02
C PRO A 31 7.99 -3.83 -1.35
N LEU A 32 8.74 -2.74 -1.49
CA LEU A 32 9.52 -2.47 -2.70
C LEU A 32 10.86 -3.23 -2.77
N ALA A 33 11.21 -3.96 -1.70
CA ALA A 33 12.44 -4.75 -1.65
C ALA A 33 12.55 -5.75 -2.81
N SER A 34 11.42 -6.29 -3.29
CA SER A 34 11.35 -7.20 -4.43
C SER A 34 11.81 -6.58 -5.75
N VAL A 35 11.83 -5.25 -5.86
CA VAL A 35 12.31 -4.51 -7.04
C VAL A 35 13.57 -3.69 -6.75
N GLY A 36 14.28 -4.00 -5.66
CA GLY A 36 15.56 -3.38 -5.30
C GLY A 36 15.46 -1.95 -4.76
N LEU A 37 14.29 -1.56 -4.22
CA LEU A 37 14.04 -0.22 -3.71
C LEU A 37 13.63 -0.25 -2.25
N ASP A 38 13.92 0.82 -1.52
CA ASP A 38 13.47 1.00 -0.15
C ASP A 38 12.12 1.73 -0.11
N GLY A 39 11.10 1.07 0.43
CA GLY A 39 9.77 1.65 0.56
C GLY A 39 8.63 0.65 0.52
N VAL A 40 7.43 1.20 0.56
CA VAL A 40 6.16 0.46 0.56
C VAL A 40 5.27 1.04 -0.53
N ALA A 41 4.79 0.18 -1.41
CA ALA A 41 3.73 0.49 -2.36
C ALA A 41 2.36 0.24 -1.72
N VAL A 42 1.44 1.17 -1.95
CA VAL A 42 0.05 1.07 -1.51
C VAL A 42 -0.85 1.35 -2.71
N GLN A 43 -1.87 0.52 -2.89
CA GLN A 43 -2.88 0.68 -3.93
C GLN A 43 -4.29 0.40 -3.39
N ASP A 44 -5.29 0.94 -4.06
CA ASP A 44 -6.68 0.51 -3.88
C ASP A 44 -6.92 -0.75 -4.72
N THR A 45 -7.20 -1.87 -4.07
CA THR A 45 -7.45 -3.15 -4.74
C THR A 45 -8.79 -3.19 -5.47
N LYS A 46 -9.66 -2.18 -5.33
CA LYS A 46 -10.89 -2.04 -6.13
C LYS A 46 -10.62 -1.55 -7.55
N LEU A 47 -9.50 -0.86 -7.75
CA LEU A 47 -9.14 -0.26 -9.03
C LEU A 47 -8.01 -1.09 -9.63
N GLU A 48 -8.36 -2.09 -10.44
CA GLU A 48 -7.38 -2.85 -11.20
C GLU A 48 -6.56 -1.90 -12.09
N GLY A 49 -5.23 -1.95 -11.98
CA GLY A 49 -4.34 -1.02 -12.67
C GLY A 49 -4.41 0.43 -12.18
N GLY A 50 -5.02 0.67 -11.02
CA GLY A 50 -5.13 1.99 -10.41
C GLY A 50 -3.80 2.57 -9.94
N PRO A 51 -3.80 3.83 -9.46
CA PRO A 51 -2.59 4.50 -9.01
C PRO A 51 -1.92 3.79 -7.83
N VAL A 52 -0.59 3.64 -7.92
CA VAL A 52 0.25 3.15 -6.81
C VAL A 52 0.96 4.32 -6.16
N ILE A 53 0.79 4.45 -4.85
CA ILE A 53 1.51 5.43 -4.03
C ILE A 53 2.72 4.71 -3.42
N THR A 54 3.89 5.34 -3.46
CA THR A 54 5.09 4.84 -2.77
C THR A 54 5.43 5.70 -1.58
N LEU A 55 5.72 5.05 -0.46
CA LEU A 55 6.03 5.70 0.81
C LEU A 55 7.37 5.16 1.33
N ALA A 56 8.15 6.02 1.97
CA ALA A 56 9.28 5.57 2.76
C ALA A 56 8.79 4.68 3.92
N PRO A 57 9.56 3.66 4.37
CA PRO A 57 9.10 2.73 5.40
C PRO A 57 8.69 3.44 6.71
N THR A 58 9.46 4.44 7.13
CA THR A 58 9.19 5.23 8.34
C THR A 58 7.90 6.05 8.22
N ALA A 59 7.64 6.64 7.05
CA ALA A 59 6.42 7.38 6.78
C ALA A 59 5.19 6.46 6.81
N PHE A 60 5.30 5.28 6.19
CA PHE A 60 4.22 4.28 6.21
C PHE A 60 3.91 3.82 7.64
N ARG A 61 4.94 3.51 8.45
CA ARG A 61 4.77 3.15 9.88
C ARG A 61 4.07 4.26 10.67
N THR A 62 4.45 5.51 10.45
CA THR A 62 3.84 6.67 11.13
C THR A 62 2.36 6.81 10.74
N PHE A 63 2.06 6.69 9.45
CA PHE A 63 0.69 6.72 8.93
C PHE A 63 -0.18 5.61 9.52
N VAL A 64 0.30 4.37 9.55
CA VAL A 64 -0.44 3.25 10.16
C VAL A 64 -0.66 3.49 11.66
N GLY A 65 0.36 3.98 12.36
CA GLY A 65 0.25 4.33 13.78
C GLY A 65 -0.77 5.44 14.06
N TYR A 66 -0.96 6.38 13.12
CA TYR A 66 -2.04 7.36 13.17
C TYR A 66 -3.41 6.71 12.91
N ALA A 67 -3.53 5.93 11.83
CA ALA A 67 -4.79 5.30 11.42
C ALA A 67 -5.36 4.37 12.50
N VAL A 68 -4.50 3.59 13.18
CA VAL A 68 -4.91 2.68 14.28
C VAL A 68 -5.47 3.45 15.48
N ARG A 69 -5.03 4.69 15.73
CA ARG A 69 -5.52 5.48 16.87
C ARG A 69 -6.94 6.00 16.68
N GLY A 70 -7.53 5.84 15.49
CA GLY A 70 -8.95 6.12 15.21
C GLY A 70 -9.41 7.56 15.43
N CYS A 71 -8.52 8.47 15.82
CA CYS A 71 -8.85 9.87 16.05
C CYS A 71 -8.83 10.61 14.72
N VAL A 72 -9.93 10.49 14.00
CA VAL A 72 -10.36 11.51 13.05
C VAL A 72 -10.83 12.67 13.91
N ARG A 73 -10.16 13.82 13.78
CA ARG A 73 -10.62 15.06 14.38
C ARG A 73 -11.93 15.50 13.74
#